data_AF-A0A0N4XZ59-F1
#
_entry.id   AF-A0A0N4XZ59-F1
#
_cell.length_a   1.000
_cell.length_b   1.000
_cell.length_c   1.000
_cell.angle_alpha   90.00
_cell.angle_beta   90.00
_cell.angle_gamma   90.00
#
_symmetry.space_group_name_H-M   'P 1'
#
loop_
_entity.id
_entity.type
_entity.pdbx_description
1 polymer ?
#
loop_
_entity_poly.entity_id
_entity_poly.type
_entity_poly.pdbx_seq_one_letter_code
_entity_poly.pdbx_strand_id
1 'polypeptide(L)'
;MSEGIVQRRRKIQEEPAADRSDENADSAASSEQEDNDKGTRLTLMEQILLLGLKDREGYTSFWNDCISSGLRGCVLIELALRGRIQLEGSGMRKKSLLTRKVNVKNSEPTGDVILDEALRHMKETNPPETVTSWIEYLSGETWNPLKLRYQLRNVRERLAKNLVEKGVLTTDKQNFLLFEITTHPLSDGNQKTKLIKVSCFH
;
A
#
# COMPACT_ATOMS: atom_id res chain seq x y z
N MET A 1 -69.58 -0.88 37.20
CA MET A 1 -70.57 -1.97 37.05
C MET A 1 -70.49 -2.47 35.61
N SER A 2 -70.26 -3.79 35.44
CA SER A 2 -70.62 -4.68 34.31
C SER A 2 -70.22 -4.28 32.87
N GLU A 3 -69.19 -4.86 32.23
CA GLU A 3 -69.06 -6.20 31.60
C GLU A 3 -69.95 -6.52 30.37
N GLY A 4 -69.27 -6.91 29.27
CA GLY A 4 -69.70 -7.89 28.24
C GLY A 4 -70.02 -7.34 26.83
N ILE A 5 -69.72 -7.96 25.67
CA ILE A 5 -68.98 -9.18 25.26
C ILE A 5 -68.86 -9.17 23.69
N VAL A 6 -67.64 -9.39 23.16
CA VAL A 6 -67.14 -10.29 22.06
C VAL A 6 -67.79 -10.41 20.64
N GLN A 7 -66.88 -10.55 19.65
CA GLN A 7 -66.90 -11.29 18.33
C GLN A 7 -67.04 -10.40 17.07
N ARG A 8 -66.36 -10.56 15.92
CA ARG A 8 -65.82 -11.75 15.24
C ARG A 8 -64.85 -11.36 14.07
N ARG A 9 -63.98 -12.31 13.74
CA ARG A 9 -62.90 -12.45 12.72
C ARG A 9 -63.35 -12.47 11.24
N ARG A 10 -62.54 -11.99 10.26
CA ARG A 10 -62.19 -12.68 8.96
C ARG A 10 -61.19 -11.93 8.05
N LYS A 11 -60.49 -12.72 7.23
CA LYS A 11 -59.29 -12.50 6.37
C LYS A 11 -59.60 -12.00 4.93
N ILE A 12 -58.66 -11.22 4.38
CA ILE A 12 -57.94 -11.28 3.07
C ILE A 12 -58.67 -11.90 1.84
N GLN A 13 -58.75 -11.17 0.71
CA GLN A 13 -58.00 -11.32 -0.58
C GLN A 13 -58.78 -10.74 -1.79
N GLU A 14 -58.10 -10.05 -2.72
CA GLU A 14 -58.17 -10.22 -4.21
C GLU A 14 -57.47 -9.06 -4.98
N GLU A 15 -56.48 -9.41 -5.83
CA GLU A 15 -56.01 -8.62 -6.98
C GLU A 15 -56.73 -9.10 -8.27
N PRO A 16 -56.70 -8.34 -9.39
CA PRO A 16 -55.74 -8.70 -10.47
C PRO A 16 -55.18 -7.55 -11.35
N ALA A 17 -53.89 -7.66 -11.66
CA ALA A 17 -53.12 -7.64 -12.93
C ALA A 17 -53.43 -6.74 -14.17
N ALA A 18 -52.30 -6.21 -14.71
CA ALA A 18 -51.89 -5.87 -16.10
C ALA A 18 -52.43 -4.56 -16.74
N ASP A 19 -51.69 -3.73 -17.51
CA ASP A 19 -50.60 -3.98 -18.48
C ASP A 19 -49.91 -2.65 -18.96
N ARG A 20 -48.63 -2.74 -19.40
CA ARG A 20 -47.77 -1.83 -20.23
C ARG A 20 -47.33 -0.44 -19.70
N SER A 21 -46.08 0.03 -19.83
CA SER A 21 -44.86 -0.47 -20.50
C SER A 21 -43.61 0.31 -20.04
N ASP A 22 -42.47 -0.39 -20.08
CA ASP A 22 -41.08 -0.02 -19.81
C ASP A 22 -40.57 1.29 -20.45
N GLU A 23 -39.63 1.96 -19.75
CA GLU A 23 -38.28 2.31 -20.25
C GLU A 23 -37.53 3.19 -19.23
N ASN A 24 -36.61 2.60 -18.46
CA ASN A 24 -35.26 3.13 -18.23
C ASN A 24 -34.47 2.17 -17.33
N ALA A 25 -33.83 1.22 -18.01
CA ALA A 25 -32.85 0.31 -17.46
C ALA A 25 -31.52 1.03 -17.18
N ASP A 26 -30.91 0.62 -16.07
CA ASP A 26 -29.47 0.40 -15.90
C ASP A 26 -28.49 1.46 -16.44
N SER A 27 -27.97 2.26 -15.52
CA SER A 27 -26.59 2.75 -15.61
C SER A 27 -25.81 2.43 -14.33
N ALA A 28 -25.87 1.16 -13.91
CA ALA A 28 -24.86 0.54 -13.05
C ALA A 28 -23.63 0.20 -13.90
N ALA A 29 -22.88 1.22 -14.30
CA ALA A 29 -21.56 1.07 -14.91
C ALA A 29 -20.82 2.39 -14.72
N SER A 30 -20.51 2.74 -13.47
CA SER A 30 -19.42 3.67 -13.20
C SER A 30 -18.13 2.94 -13.54
N SER A 31 -17.80 2.99 -14.84
CA SER A 31 -16.48 2.85 -15.44
C SER A 31 -15.40 2.50 -14.43
N GLU A 32 -15.21 1.20 -14.18
CA GLU A 32 -13.88 0.66 -13.95
C GLU A 32 -13.14 0.88 -15.26
N GLN A 33 -12.66 2.11 -15.42
CA GLN A 33 -11.67 2.44 -16.41
C GLN A 33 -10.42 1.75 -15.89
N GLU A 34 -10.29 0.48 -16.26
CA GLU A 34 -9.03 -0.22 -16.30
C GLU A 34 -8.12 0.65 -17.15
N ASP A 35 -7.42 1.55 -16.49
CA ASP A 35 -6.31 2.29 -17.01
C ASP A 35 -5.21 1.24 -17.23
N ASN A 36 -5.35 0.52 -18.34
CA ASN A 36 -4.32 -0.31 -18.93
C ASN A 36 -3.24 0.63 -19.51
N ASP A 37 -2.76 1.56 -18.69
CA ASP A 37 -1.48 2.19 -18.94
C ASP A 37 -0.50 1.03 -18.80
N LYS A 38 0.12 0.63 -19.92
CA LYS A 38 1.33 -0.20 -19.96
C LYS A 38 2.51 0.52 -19.28
N GLY A 39 2.23 1.35 -18.29
CA GLY A 39 3.16 2.03 -17.44
C GLY A 39 3.80 1.03 -16.50
N THR A 40 5.09 1.20 -16.31
CA THR A 40 5.88 0.49 -15.31
C THR A 40 5.19 0.58 -13.95
N ARG A 41 4.78 -0.56 -13.38
CA ARG A 41 4.15 -0.59 -12.05
C ARG A 41 5.20 -0.36 -10.96
N LEU A 42 5.06 0.76 -10.26
CA LEU A 42 5.95 1.18 -9.19
C LEU A 42 5.33 0.92 -7.82
N THR A 43 6.14 0.44 -6.89
CA THR A 43 5.75 0.33 -5.48
C THR A 43 5.66 1.72 -4.85
N LEU A 44 4.91 1.86 -3.76
CA LEU A 44 4.85 3.13 -3.02
C LEU A 44 6.24 3.62 -2.60
N MET A 45 7.12 2.71 -2.19
CA MET A 45 8.50 3.03 -1.78
C MET A 45 9.31 3.61 -2.95
N GLU A 46 9.16 3.04 -4.15
CA GLU A 46 9.82 3.51 -5.38
C GLU A 46 9.30 4.89 -5.81
N GLN A 47 7.99 5.12 -5.70
CA GLN A 47 7.38 6.43 -6.02
C GLN A 47 7.89 7.52 -5.08
N ILE A 48 7.96 7.26 -3.77
CA ILE A 48 8.52 8.20 -2.79
C ILE A 48 9.99 8.47 -3.08
N LEU A 49 10.78 7.45 -3.43
CA LEU A 49 12.17 7.64 -3.83
C LEU A 49 12.28 8.55 -5.06
N LEU A 50 11.47 8.33 -6.10
CA LEU A 50 11.47 9.14 -7.32
C LEU A 50 11.10 10.60 -7.09
N LEU A 51 10.13 10.86 -6.19
CA LEU A 51 9.78 12.22 -5.78
C LEU A 51 10.96 12.95 -5.12
N GLY A 52 11.78 12.22 -4.36
CA GLY A 52 12.98 12.75 -3.70
C GLY A 52 14.24 12.83 -4.56
N LEU A 53 14.25 12.26 -5.77
CA LEU A 53 15.41 12.26 -6.66
C LEU A 53 15.53 13.56 -7.44
N LYS A 54 16.75 14.07 -7.60
CA LYS A 54 17.03 15.17 -8.53
C LYS A 54 17.33 14.62 -9.92
N ASP A 55 16.62 15.14 -10.92
CA ASP A 55 16.48 14.52 -12.24
C ASP A 55 17.82 14.26 -12.95
N ARG A 56 18.77 15.19 -12.84
CA ARG A 56 20.08 15.12 -13.52
C ARG A 56 21.19 14.47 -12.71
N GLU A 57 21.08 14.50 -11.38
CA GLU A 57 22.18 14.11 -10.50
C GLU A 57 22.04 12.67 -10.00
N GLY A 58 20.83 12.09 -10.06
CA GLY A 58 20.61 10.70 -9.64
C GLY A 58 20.79 10.45 -8.14
N TYR A 59 21.01 11.51 -7.35
CA TYR A 59 21.03 11.46 -5.89
C TYR A 59 19.72 12.02 -5.33
N THR A 60 19.29 11.48 -4.19
CA THR A 60 18.14 11.99 -3.44
C THR A 60 18.53 13.29 -2.77
N SER A 61 17.73 14.35 -2.93
CA SER A 61 18.07 15.71 -2.48
C SER A 61 18.19 15.84 -0.96
N PHE A 62 17.58 14.91 -0.21
CA PHE A 62 17.79 14.77 1.23
C PHE A 62 17.26 13.39 1.63
N TRP A 63 18.13 12.46 2.06
CA TRP A 63 17.68 11.22 2.70
C TRP A 63 17.88 11.37 4.20
N ASN A 64 16.79 11.65 4.92
CA ASN A 64 16.81 11.82 6.36
C ASN A 64 16.08 10.65 7.06
N ASP A 65 16.18 10.61 8.39
CA ASP A 65 15.55 9.58 9.21
C ASP A 65 14.01 9.55 9.07
N CYS A 66 13.37 10.69 8.78
CA CYS A 66 11.92 10.77 8.53
C CYS A 66 11.50 10.09 7.22
N ILE A 67 12.28 10.23 6.15
CA ILE A 67 12.05 9.50 4.88
C ILE A 67 12.29 8.01 5.12
N SER A 68 13.31 7.69 5.93
CA SER A 68 13.60 6.33 6.38
C SER A 68 12.37 5.68 7.02
N SER A 69 11.73 6.30 8.02
CA SER A 69 10.55 5.75 8.71
C SER A 69 9.29 5.76 7.83
N GLY A 70 9.09 6.81 7.03
CA GLY A 70 7.99 6.91 6.06
C GLY A 70 8.00 5.76 5.03
N LEU A 71 9.18 5.35 4.56
CA LEU A 71 9.32 4.20 3.66
C LEU A 71 8.93 2.88 4.32
N ARG A 72 9.20 2.70 5.62
CA ARG A 72 8.74 1.50 6.35
C ARG A 72 7.23 1.51 6.51
N GLY A 73 6.62 2.68 6.69
CA GLY A 73 5.17 2.84 6.57
C GLY A 73 4.66 2.40 5.20
N CYS A 74 5.33 2.81 4.12
CA CYS A 74 4.99 2.41 2.75
C CYS A 74 5.08 0.89 2.54
N VAL A 75 6.08 0.20 3.14
CA VAL A 75 6.17 -1.26 3.11
C VAL A 75 4.89 -1.90 3.66
N LEU A 76 4.41 -1.44 4.82
CA LEU A 76 3.20 -1.97 5.45
C LEU A 76 1.96 -1.71 4.59
N ILE A 77 1.82 -0.48 4.08
CA ILE A 77 0.69 -0.11 3.22
C ILE A 77 0.69 -0.94 1.94
N GLU A 78 1.83 -1.07 1.27
CA GLU A 78 1.98 -1.84 0.05
C GLU A 78 1.66 -3.33 0.26
N LEU A 79 2.10 -3.94 1.37
CA LEU A 79 1.74 -5.30 1.73
C LEU A 79 0.22 -5.46 1.98
N ALA A 80 -0.42 -4.46 2.60
CA ALA A 80 -1.85 -4.46 2.84
C ALA A 80 -2.64 -4.34 1.52
N LEU A 81 -2.22 -3.44 0.62
CA LEU A 81 -2.82 -3.26 -0.72
C LEU A 81 -2.68 -4.52 -1.58
N ARG A 82 -1.59 -5.28 -1.42
CA ARG A 82 -1.38 -6.59 -2.06
C ARG A 82 -2.11 -7.75 -1.36
N GLY A 83 -2.87 -7.47 -0.30
CA GLY A 83 -3.63 -8.47 0.45
C GLY A 83 -2.76 -9.48 1.23
N ARG A 84 -1.47 -9.15 1.48
CA ARG A 84 -0.55 -10.02 2.22
C ARG A 84 -0.75 -9.90 3.73
N ILE A 85 -1.04 -8.70 4.21
CA ILE A 85 -1.29 -8.43 5.64
C ILE A 85 -2.62 -7.71 5.85
N GLN A 86 -3.12 -7.79 7.07
CA GLN A 86 -4.31 -7.06 7.51
C GLN A 86 -4.18 -6.64 8.97
N LEU A 87 -4.85 -5.55 9.35
CA LEU A 87 -4.94 -5.17 10.75
C LEU A 87 -5.92 -6.08 11.49
N GLU A 88 -5.73 -6.24 12.80
CA GLU A 88 -6.74 -6.84 13.66
C GLU A 88 -8.09 -6.12 13.49
N GLY A 89 -9.18 -6.91 13.53
CA GLY A 89 -10.54 -6.39 13.41
C GLY A 89 -10.82 -5.32 14.46
N SER A 90 -11.62 -4.31 14.07
CA SER A 90 -12.04 -3.29 15.03
C SER A 90 -12.97 -3.93 16.05
N GLY A 91 -12.46 -4.22 17.24
CA GLY A 91 -13.26 -4.70 18.36
C GLY A 91 -14.25 -3.64 18.86
N MET A 92 -14.99 -3.98 19.92
CA MET A 92 -16.01 -3.12 20.54
C MET A 92 -15.49 -1.73 20.93
N ARG A 93 -14.20 -1.64 21.30
CA ARG A 93 -13.49 -0.37 21.56
C ARG A 93 -12.72 0.03 20.31
N LYS A 94 -13.01 1.21 19.76
CA LYS A 94 -12.23 1.81 18.66
C LYS A 94 -10.78 2.00 19.11
N LYS A 95 -9.88 1.15 18.61
CA LYS A 95 -8.43 1.36 18.72
C LYS A 95 -7.94 2.20 17.54
N SER A 96 -6.96 3.06 17.80
CA SER A 96 -6.19 3.77 16.77
C SER A 96 -5.54 2.78 15.80
N LEU A 97 -5.37 3.15 14.54
CA LEU A 97 -4.76 2.28 13.53
C LEU A 97 -3.34 1.87 13.90
N LEU A 98 -2.57 2.77 14.51
CA LEU A 98 -1.17 2.53 14.87
C LEU A 98 -1.00 1.48 15.99
N THR A 99 -1.99 1.36 16.87
CA THR A 99 -1.94 0.43 18.02
C THR A 99 -2.55 -0.93 17.72
N ARG A 100 -3.07 -1.13 16.51
CA ARG A 100 -3.61 -2.42 16.05
C ARG A 100 -2.49 -3.36 15.66
N LYS A 101 -2.68 -4.65 15.97
CA LYS A 101 -1.80 -5.72 15.54
C LYS A 101 -1.90 -5.98 14.05
N VAL A 102 -0.78 -6.30 13.43
CA VAL A 102 -0.67 -6.70 12.02
C VAL A 102 -0.65 -8.22 11.94
N ASN A 103 -1.60 -8.79 11.20
CA ASN A 103 -1.71 -10.23 10.96
C ASN A 103 -1.36 -10.54 9.50
N VAL A 104 -0.63 -11.63 9.28
CA VAL A 104 -0.34 -12.14 7.94
C VAL A 104 -1.55 -12.92 7.42
N LYS A 105 -2.10 -12.49 6.28
CA LYS A 105 -3.23 -13.14 5.59
C LYS A 105 -2.75 -14.12 4.52
N ASN A 106 -1.75 -13.72 3.74
CA ASN A 106 -1.16 -14.53 2.68
C ASN A 106 0.37 -14.33 2.71
N SER A 107 1.12 -15.43 2.76
CA SER A 107 2.59 -15.43 2.81
C SER A 107 3.28 -15.70 1.46
N GLU A 108 2.53 -15.74 0.36
CA GLU A 108 3.11 -15.85 -0.97
C GLU A 108 4.01 -14.65 -1.30
N PRO A 109 5.12 -14.89 -2.03
CA PRO A 109 6.02 -13.82 -2.42
C PRO A 109 5.30 -12.79 -3.29
N THR A 110 5.71 -11.55 -3.14
CA THR A 110 5.22 -10.38 -3.88
C THR A 110 6.08 -10.09 -5.11
N GLY A 111 7.26 -10.71 -5.22
CA GLY A 111 8.24 -10.44 -6.25
C GLY A 111 9.13 -9.22 -5.98
N ASP A 112 8.87 -8.49 -4.88
CA ASP A 112 9.72 -7.41 -4.41
C ASP A 112 10.52 -7.87 -3.19
N VAL A 113 11.84 -7.78 -3.28
CA VAL A 113 12.76 -8.31 -2.26
C VAL A 113 12.53 -7.65 -0.89
N ILE A 114 12.19 -6.35 -0.85
CA ILE A 114 12.00 -5.62 0.41
C ILE A 114 10.69 -6.05 1.07
N LEU A 115 9.62 -6.14 0.27
CA LEU A 115 8.32 -6.60 0.76
C LEU A 115 8.38 -8.05 1.24
N ASP A 116 9.09 -8.91 0.51
CA ASP A 116 9.20 -10.34 0.83
C ASP A 116 10.05 -10.60 2.08
N GLU A 117 11.07 -9.78 2.31
CA GLU A 117 11.86 -9.80 3.55
C GLU A 117 11.01 -9.36 4.76
N ALA A 118 10.28 -8.25 4.64
CA ALA A 118 9.38 -7.79 5.70
C ALA A 118 8.27 -8.82 6.01
N LEU A 119 7.67 -9.39 4.97
CA LEU A 119 6.62 -10.42 5.11
C LEU A 119 7.14 -11.69 5.79
N ARG A 120 8.40 -12.07 5.53
CA ARG A 120 9.07 -13.19 6.21
C ARG A 120 9.22 -12.92 7.71
N HIS A 121 9.70 -11.75 8.10
CA HIS A 121 9.81 -11.38 9.52
C HIS A 121 8.46 -11.39 10.24
N MET A 122 7.40 -10.93 9.56
CA MET A 122 6.03 -10.96 10.10
C MET A 122 5.52 -12.38 10.30
N LYS A 123 5.77 -13.27 9.34
CA LYS A 123 5.38 -14.68 9.41
C LYS A 123 6.06 -15.42 10.57
N GLU A 124 7.33 -15.12 10.83
CA GLU A 124 8.12 -15.75 11.90
C GLU A 124 7.83 -15.19 13.30
N THR A 125 7.08 -14.09 13.38
CA THR A 125 6.80 -13.40 14.65
C THR A 125 5.50 -13.88 15.27
N ASN A 126 5.61 -14.50 16.45
CA ASN A 126 4.47 -14.86 17.29
C ASN A 126 4.78 -14.45 18.75
N PRO A 127 3.91 -13.68 19.44
CA PRO A 127 2.60 -13.16 18.99
C PRO A 127 2.70 -12.06 17.92
N PRO A 128 1.60 -11.73 17.21
CA PRO A 128 1.54 -10.61 16.28
C PRO A 128 1.79 -9.27 16.96
N GLU A 129 2.50 -8.39 16.25
CA GLU A 129 2.98 -7.08 16.74
C GLU A 129 2.17 -5.92 16.15
N THR A 130 2.27 -4.76 16.78
CA THR A 130 1.55 -3.54 16.36
C THR A 130 2.18 -2.87 15.14
N VAL A 131 1.41 -2.02 14.44
CA VAL A 131 1.94 -1.20 13.33
C VAL A 131 3.14 -0.38 13.77
N THR A 132 3.07 0.30 14.91
CA THR A 132 4.19 1.08 15.46
C THR A 132 5.44 0.21 15.67
N SER A 133 5.28 -0.95 16.30
CA SER A 133 6.40 -1.88 16.53
C SER A 133 7.03 -2.36 15.23
N TRP A 134 6.24 -2.64 14.20
CA TRP A 134 6.79 -3.02 12.88
C TRP A 134 7.60 -1.89 12.24
N ILE A 135 7.15 -0.64 12.35
CA ILE A 135 7.91 0.50 11.83
C ILE A 135 9.25 0.61 12.55
N GLU A 136 9.27 0.51 13.88
CA GLU A 136 10.51 0.53 14.68
C GLU A 136 11.46 -0.63 14.31
N TYR A 137 10.92 -1.85 14.15
CA TYR A 137 11.71 -3.04 13.84
C TYR A 137 12.35 -2.95 12.47
N LEU A 138 11.58 -2.59 11.44
CA LEU A 138 12.06 -2.47 10.07
C LEU A 138 13.01 -1.26 9.89
N SER A 139 12.94 -0.27 10.77
CA SER A 139 13.85 0.90 10.81
C SER A 139 15.12 0.61 11.62
N GLY A 140 15.09 -0.38 12.52
CA GLY A 140 16.18 -0.71 13.42
C GLY A 140 16.23 0.18 14.67
N GLU A 141 15.10 0.80 15.04
CA GLU A 141 14.96 1.72 16.18
C GLU A 141 14.57 0.99 17.48
N THR A 142 14.48 -0.34 17.43
CA THR A 142 14.09 -1.16 18.58
C THR A 142 15.24 -1.44 19.53
N TRP A 143 14.91 -1.46 20.83
CA TRP A 143 15.83 -1.86 21.89
C TRP A 143 15.90 -3.39 22.09
N ASN A 144 15.08 -4.18 21.41
CA ASN A 144 15.10 -5.64 21.54
C ASN A 144 16.19 -6.27 20.64
N PRO A 145 17.27 -6.87 21.20
CA PRO A 145 18.38 -7.39 20.40
C PRO A 145 17.95 -8.50 19.43
N LEU A 146 16.93 -9.30 19.80
CA LEU A 146 16.43 -10.35 18.94
C LEU A 146 15.71 -9.78 17.72
N LYS A 147 15.04 -8.63 17.86
CA LYS A 147 14.27 -7.99 16.78
C LYS A 147 15.11 -7.02 15.96
N LEU A 148 16.31 -6.67 16.39
CA LEU A 148 17.24 -5.81 15.65
C LEU A 148 17.60 -6.38 14.26
N ARG A 149 17.57 -7.71 14.11
CA ARG A 149 17.78 -8.39 12.82
C ARG A 149 16.67 -8.16 11.80
N TYR A 150 15.54 -7.58 12.19
CA TYR A 150 14.43 -7.27 11.28
C TYR A 150 14.62 -5.96 10.53
N GLN A 151 15.69 -5.21 10.84
CA GLN A 151 16.00 -3.97 10.16
C GLN A 151 16.20 -4.22 8.66
N LEU A 152 15.42 -3.51 7.85
CA LEU A 152 15.62 -3.49 6.41
C LEU A 152 16.83 -2.63 6.08
N ARG A 153 17.87 -3.28 5.56
CA ARG A 153 19.15 -2.64 5.20
C ARG A 153 19.22 -2.33 3.72
N ASN A 154 20.02 -1.32 3.40
CA ASN A 154 20.35 -0.88 2.04
C ASN A 154 19.08 -0.63 1.21
N VAL A 155 18.03 -0.11 1.85
CA VAL A 155 16.71 0.08 1.24
C VAL A 155 16.83 1.00 0.03
N ARG A 156 17.59 2.09 0.14
CA ARG A 156 17.79 3.05 -0.94
C ARG A 156 18.44 2.41 -2.16
N GLU A 157 19.52 1.67 -1.97
CA GLU A 157 20.27 1.00 -3.03
C GLU A 157 19.42 -0.08 -3.70
N ARG A 158 18.64 -0.82 -2.91
CA ARG A 158 17.72 -1.85 -3.42
C ARG A 158 16.59 -1.25 -4.24
N LEU A 159 15.99 -0.15 -3.77
CA LEU A 159 14.96 0.58 -4.52
C LEU A 159 15.53 1.18 -5.82
N ALA A 160 16.74 1.75 -5.79
CA ALA A 160 17.40 2.26 -6.98
C ALA A 160 17.65 1.14 -8.00
N LYS A 161 18.12 -0.03 -7.54
CA LYS A 161 18.30 -1.21 -8.38
C LYS A 161 16.99 -1.67 -9.03
N ASN A 162 15.90 -1.78 -8.27
CA ASN A 162 14.60 -2.15 -8.81
C ASN A 162 14.14 -1.15 -9.89
N LEU A 163 14.34 0.15 -9.66
CA LEU A 163 14.01 1.20 -10.63
C LEU A 163 14.86 1.14 -11.90
N VAL A 164 16.13 0.72 -11.80
CA VAL A 164 16.99 0.45 -12.96
C VAL A 164 16.48 -0.77 -13.75
N GLU A 165 16.16 -1.87 -13.06
CA GLU A 165 15.61 -3.08 -13.69
C GLU A 165 14.27 -2.81 -14.40
N LYS A 166 13.50 -1.87 -13.87
CA LYS A 166 12.24 -1.40 -14.45
C LYS A 166 12.41 -0.33 -15.55
N GLY A 167 13.63 0.06 -15.87
CA GLY A 167 13.96 1.04 -16.90
C GLY A 167 13.66 2.50 -16.53
N VAL A 168 13.30 2.79 -15.28
CA VAL A 168 13.01 4.14 -14.79
C VAL A 168 14.29 4.96 -14.58
N LEU A 169 15.30 4.31 -14.01
CA LEU A 169 16.63 4.87 -13.83
C LEU A 169 17.61 4.20 -14.79
N THR A 170 18.64 4.92 -15.18
CA THR A 170 19.81 4.35 -15.86
C THR A 170 20.95 4.19 -14.86
N THR A 171 22.00 3.49 -15.27
CA THR A 171 23.25 3.46 -14.52
C THR A 171 24.29 4.18 -15.34
N ASP A 172 24.84 5.26 -14.77
CA ASP A 172 25.91 6.02 -15.38
C ASP A 172 27.14 6.00 -14.48
N LYS A 173 28.32 5.84 -15.08
CA LYS A 173 29.60 5.79 -14.37
C LYS A 173 30.39 7.04 -14.65
N GLN A 174 30.55 7.86 -13.62
CA GLN A 174 31.36 9.06 -13.69
C GLN A 174 32.78 8.75 -13.23
N ASN A 175 33.72 8.90 -14.14
CA ASN A 175 35.14 8.70 -13.88
C ASN A 175 35.74 9.98 -13.30
N PHE A 176 36.19 9.90 -12.06
CA PHE A 176 37.03 10.91 -11.44
C PHE A 176 38.50 10.47 -11.53
N LEU A 177 39.41 11.43 -11.31
CA LEU A 177 40.85 11.18 -11.45
C LEU A 177 41.38 10.00 -10.62
N LEU A 178 40.75 9.70 -9.47
CA LEU A 178 41.19 8.69 -8.52
C LEU A 178 40.17 7.57 -8.24
N PHE A 179 38.94 7.67 -8.75
CA PHE A 179 37.88 6.72 -8.46
C PHE A 179 36.73 6.86 -9.47
N GLU A 180 35.88 5.84 -9.53
CA GLU A 180 34.64 5.88 -10.30
C GLU A 180 33.45 6.02 -9.35
N ILE A 181 32.52 6.93 -9.62
CA ILE A 181 31.22 6.96 -8.93
C ILE A 181 30.15 6.43 -9.86
N THR A 182 29.33 5.51 -9.35
CA THR A 182 28.10 5.06 -10.03
C THR A 182 26.94 5.96 -9.62
N THR A 183 26.23 6.52 -10.61
CA THR A 183 25.06 7.38 -10.43
C THR A 183 23.84 6.78 -11.13
N HIS A 184 22.66 7.15 -10.66
CA HIS A 184 21.39 6.62 -11.19
C HIS A 184 20.46 7.76 -11.66
N PRO A 185 20.77 8.44 -12.78
CA PRO A 185 19.90 9.48 -13.31
C PRO A 185 18.62 8.88 -13.93
N LEU A 186 17.58 9.72 -14.06
CA LEU A 186 16.32 9.32 -14.71
C LEU A 186 16.56 8.95 -16.18
N SER A 187 16.01 7.83 -16.63
CA SER A 187 16.08 7.39 -18.04
C SER A 187 15.26 8.30 -18.97
N ASP A 188 14.08 8.73 -18.50
CA ASP A 188 13.19 9.65 -19.21
C ASP A 188 12.44 10.53 -18.17
N GLY A 189 12.49 11.85 -18.35
CA GLY A 189 11.85 12.83 -17.46
C GLY A 189 10.31 12.71 -17.41
N ASN A 190 9.69 12.09 -18.41
CA ASN A 190 8.24 11.93 -18.48
C ASN A 190 7.66 11.10 -17.33
N GLN A 191 8.40 10.12 -16.79
CA GLN A 191 7.89 9.23 -15.74
C GLN A 191 7.69 9.97 -14.41
N LYS A 192 8.60 10.89 -14.06
CA LYS A 192 8.44 11.73 -12.87
C LYS A 192 7.30 12.73 -13.05
N THR A 193 7.14 13.30 -14.24
CA THR A 193 6.02 14.21 -14.55
C THR A 193 4.66 13.49 -14.44
N LYS A 194 4.55 12.23 -14.86
CA LYS A 194 3.34 11.41 -14.65
C LYS A 194 3.03 11.25 -13.15
N LEU A 195 4.01 10.90 -12.33
CA LEU A 195 3.82 10.77 -10.88
C LEU A 195 3.38 12.09 -10.23
N ILE A 196 4.03 13.20 -10.55
CA ILE A 196 3.68 14.52 -10.02
C ILE A 196 2.23 14.89 -10.39
N LYS A 197 1.80 14.62 -11.63
CA LYS A 197 0.42 14.88 -12.05
C LYS A 197 -0.59 14.07 -11.26
N VAL A 198 -0.32 12.79 -10.98
CA VAL A 198 -1.22 11.95 -10.18
C VAL A 198 -1.24 12.40 -8.71
N SER A 199 -0.10 12.80 -8.14
CA SER A 199 -0.01 13.25 -6.75
C SER A 199 -0.60 14.65 -6.49
N CYS A 200 -0.66 15.54 -7.50
CA CYS A 200 -1.24 16.88 -7.36
C CYS A 200 -2.76 16.95 -7.60
N PHE A 201 -3.41 15.85 -7.99
CA PHE A 201 -4.85 15.80 -8.30
C PHE A 201 -5.68 14.98 -7.28
N HIS A 202 -5.15 14.77 -6.07
CA HIS A 202 -5.90 14.35 -4.89
C HIS A 202 -5.77 15.41 -3.80
#